data_AF-U7L2U7-F1
#
_entry.id   AF-U7L2U7-F1
#
_cell.length_a   1.000
_cell.length_b   1.000
_cell.length_c   1.000
_cell.angle_alpha   90.00
_cell.angle_beta   90.00
_cell.angle_gamma   90.00
#
_symmetry.space_group_name_H-M   'P 1'
#
loop_
_entity.id
_entity.type
_entity.pdbx_description
1 polymer ?
#
loop_
_entity_poly.entity_id
_entity_poly.type
_entity_poly.pdbx_seq_one_letter_code
_entity_poly.pdbx_strand_id
1 'polypeptide(L)'
;MFGASPDASMRKVAEELGINRSALGYWYKQFGTNVAAKDAGSSPAAKLADAERIRQLKRENKRLREEREILRKAAKYFAEEPTW
;
A
#
# COMPACT_ATOMS: atom_id res chain seq x y z
N MET A 1 24.52 18.90 -9.48
CA MET A 1 24.90 17.85 -8.51
C MET A 1 24.70 18.42 -7.10
N PHE A 2 23.63 18.05 -6.41
CA PHE A 2 23.49 18.36 -4.98
C PHE A 2 23.37 17.04 -4.22
N GLY A 3 24.51 16.40 -3.99
CA GLY A 3 24.63 15.44 -2.90
C GLY A 3 24.58 16.22 -1.60
N ALA A 4 23.38 16.60 -1.15
CA ALA A 4 23.21 17.14 0.19
C ALA A 4 23.67 16.07 1.17
N SER A 5 24.73 16.36 1.92
CA SER A 5 25.18 15.49 3.00
C SER A 5 23.96 15.14 3.87
N PRO A 6 23.68 13.85 4.15
CA PRO A 6 22.50 13.44 4.92
C PRO A 6 22.38 14.19 6.25
N ASP A 7 23.51 14.62 6.81
CA ASP A 7 23.58 15.40 8.05
C ASP A 7 23.03 16.81 7.91
N ALA A 8 23.31 17.48 6.79
CA ALA A 8 22.81 18.82 6.49
C ALA A 8 21.29 18.80 6.20
N SER A 9 20.82 17.74 5.54
CA SER A 9 19.38 17.53 5.31
C SER A 9 18.63 17.29 6.62
N MET A 10 19.19 16.47 7.53
CA MET A 10 18.54 16.16 8.81
C MET A 10 18.48 17.36 9.76
N ARG A 11 19.49 18.24 9.74
CA ARG A 11 19.48 19.51 10.50
C ARG A 11 18.34 20.42 10.02
N LYS A 12 18.26 20.64 8.72
CA LYS A 12 17.24 21.49 8.11
C LYS A 12 15.82 20.98 8.41
N VAL A 13 15.59 19.67 8.29
CA VAL A 13 14.29 19.06 8.60
C VAL A 13 13.95 19.18 10.09
N ALA A 14 14.93 19.02 10.99
CA ALA A 14 14.70 19.22 12.42
C ALA A 14 14.31 20.67 12.76
N GLU A 15 14.96 21.64 12.11
CA GLU A 15 14.65 23.07 12.25
C GLU A 15 13.25 23.41 11.72
N GLU A 16 12.89 22.93 10.53
CA GLU A 16 11.56 23.12 9.93
C GLU A 16 10.43 22.55 10.81
N LEU A 17 10.69 21.42 11.48
CA LEU A 17 9.74 20.78 12.37
C LEU A 17 9.77 21.34 13.81
N GLY A 18 10.73 22.22 14.14
CA GLY A 18 10.91 22.77 15.48
C GLY A 18 11.27 21.73 16.53
N ILE A 19 11.87 20.60 16.13
CA ILE A 19 12.21 19.49 17.02
C ILE A 19 13.72 19.36 17.19
N ASN A 20 14.14 18.74 18.29
CA ASN A 20 15.54 18.46 18.52
C ASN A 20 16.08 17.45 17.47
N ARG A 21 17.21 17.77 16.82
CA ARG A 21 17.86 16.90 15.84
C ARG A 21 18.16 15.50 16.37
N SER A 22 18.52 15.36 17.64
CA SER A 22 18.81 14.05 18.26
C SER A 22 17.54 13.21 18.38
N ALA A 23 16.38 13.83 18.66
CA ALA A 23 15.09 13.15 18.66
C ALA A 23 14.70 12.68 17.25
N LEU A 24 14.89 13.55 16.24
CA LEU A 24 14.67 13.17 14.84
C LEU A 24 15.61 12.05 14.40
N GLY A 25 16.89 12.09 14.79
CA GLY A 25 17.87 11.04 14.50
C GLY A 25 17.53 9.71 15.18
N TYR A 26 17.01 9.74 16.41
CA TYR A 26 16.53 8.56 17.11
C TYR A 26 15.32 7.94 16.39
N TRP A 27 14.32 8.74 16.03
CA TRP A 27 13.17 8.26 15.27
C TRP A 27 13.55 7.78 13.86
N TYR A 28 14.49 8.44 13.20
CA TYR A 28 14.99 7.99 11.90
C TYR A 28 15.65 6.61 11.99
N LYS A 29 16.47 6.37 13.03
CA LYS A 29 17.08 5.05 13.26
C LYS A 29 16.05 3.99 13.63
N GLN A 30 15.05 4.34 14.45
CA GLN A 30 14.05 3.41 14.95
C GLN A 30 12.94 3.09 13.93
N PHE A 31 12.55 4.06 13.11
CA PHE A 31 11.40 3.97 12.22
C PHE A 31 11.73 4.22 10.75
N GLY A 32 12.74 5.05 10.45
CA GLY A 32 13.10 5.43 9.08
C GLY A 32 13.68 4.27 8.26
N THR A 33 14.32 3.30 8.92
CA THR A 33 14.85 2.09 8.27
C THR A 33 13.78 1.04 7.99
N ASN A 34 12.62 1.08 8.65
CA ASN A 34 11.56 0.08 8.46
C ASN A 34 10.89 0.15 7.08
N VAL A 35 10.99 1.28 6.38
CA VAL A 35 10.46 1.41 5.01
C VAL A 35 11.43 0.75 4.01
N ALA A 36 12.73 1.00 4.12
CA ALA A 36 13.74 0.38 3.26
C ALA A 36 14.02 -1.10 3.63
N ALA A 37 13.94 -1.47 4.90
CA ALA A 37 14.18 -2.85 5.36
C ALA A 37 13.03 -3.81 5.00
N LYS A 38 11.79 -3.32 4.91
CA LYS A 38 10.65 -4.12 4.40
C LYS A 38 10.85 -4.53 2.94
N ASP A 39 11.42 -3.66 2.12
CA ASP A 39 11.70 -3.94 0.71
C ASP A 39 13.03 -4.68 0.46
N ALA A 40 14.00 -4.50 1.37
CA ALA A 40 15.31 -5.16 1.33
C ALA A 40 15.31 -6.59 1.90
N GLY A 41 14.35 -6.92 2.78
CA GLY A 41 14.21 -8.26 3.37
C GLY A 41 13.36 -9.24 2.57
N SER A 42 12.62 -8.77 1.56
CA SER A 42 11.78 -9.65 0.72
C SER A 42 12.64 -10.23 -0.42
N SER A 43 12.96 -11.52 -0.29
CA SER A 43 13.66 -12.29 -1.33
C SER A 43 12.96 -12.13 -2.69
N PRO A 44 13.69 -12.13 -3.83
CA PRO A 44 13.08 -12.14 -5.16
C PRO A 44 11.98 -13.20 -5.34
N ALA A 45 12.11 -14.35 -4.67
CA ALA A 45 11.10 -15.40 -4.65
C ALA A 45 9.80 -14.99 -3.94
N ALA A 46 9.90 -14.24 -2.84
CA ALA A 46 8.74 -13.71 -2.12
C ALA A 46 8.00 -12.64 -2.94
N LYS A 47 8.74 -11.75 -3.60
CA LYS A 47 8.16 -10.75 -4.52
C LYS A 47 7.43 -11.40 -5.70
N LEU A 48 7.96 -12.50 -6.25
CA LEU A 48 7.30 -13.25 -7.32
C LEU A 48 6.03 -13.96 -6.82
N ALA A 49 6.07 -14.55 -5.62
CA ALA A 49 4.91 -15.16 -4.99
C ALA A 49 3.80 -14.14 -4.73
N ASP A 50 4.15 -12.95 -4.26
CA ASP A 50 3.21 -11.83 -4.07
C ASP A 50 2.61 -11.38 -5.40
N ALA A 51 3.42 -11.28 -6.46
CA ALA A 51 2.93 -10.90 -7.79
C ALA A 51 1.95 -11.93 -8.38
N GLU A 52 2.17 -13.23 -8.16
CA GLU A 52 1.22 -14.28 -8.55
C GLU A 52 -0.07 -14.18 -7.73
N ARG A 53 0.04 -14.02 -6.40
CA ARG A 53 -1.11 -13.85 -5.51
C ARG A 53 -1.96 -12.64 -5.91
N ILE A 54 -1.32 -11.50 -6.23
CA ILE A 54 -2.02 -10.30 -6.71
C ILE A 54 -2.75 -10.58 -8.03
N ARG A 55 -2.13 -11.30 -8.97
CA ARG A 55 -2.78 -11.68 -10.24
C ARG A 55 -3.99 -12.59 -10.01
N GLN A 56 -3.88 -13.56 -9.12
CA GLN A 56 -5.00 -14.44 -8.75
C GLN A 56 -6.14 -13.64 -8.11
N LEU A 57 -5.84 -12.80 -7.13
CA LEU A 57 -6.83 -11.97 -6.44
C LEU A 57 -7.54 -11.01 -7.39
N LYS A 58 -6.82 -10.42 -8.36
CA LYS A 58 -7.43 -9.56 -9.39
C LYS A 58 -8.41 -10.33 -10.28
N ARG A 59 -8.05 -11.55 -10.69
CA ARG A 59 -8.93 -12.43 -11.49
C ARG A 59 -10.20 -12.79 -10.71
N GLU A 60 -10.05 -13.18 -9.45
CA GLU A 60 -11.18 -13.54 -8.59
C GLU A 60 -12.08 -12.34 -8.29
N ASN A 61 -11.50 -11.17 -7.99
CA ASN A 61 -12.28 -9.96 -7.75
C ASN A 61 -13.10 -9.55 -8.98
N LYS A 62 -12.53 -9.72 -10.20
CA LYS A 62 -13.26 -9.49 -11.44
C LYS A 62 -14.47 -10.42 -11.57
N ARG A 63 -14.26 -11.74 -11.39
CA ARG A 63 -15.33 -12.74 -11.45
C ARG A 63 -16.44 -12.45 -10.43
N LEU A 64 -16.08 -12.16 -9.18
CA LEU A 64 -17.04 -11.85 -8.13
C LEU A 64 -17.86 -10.59 -8.43
N ARG A 65 -17.27 -9.59 -9.07
CA ARG A 65 -18.00 -8.38 -9.50
C ARG A 65 -19.01 -8.70 -10.58
N GLU A 66 -18.63 -9.50 -11.58
CA GLU A 66 -19.52 -9.94 -12.66
C GLU A 66 -20.70 -10.75 -12.10
N GLU A 67 -20.43 -11.72 -11.22
CA GLU A 67 -21.47 -12.50 -10.53
C GLU A 67 -22.41 -11.59 -9.73
N ARG A 68 -21.87 -10.64 -8.95
CA ARG A 68 -22.69 -9.68 -8.21
C ARG A 68 -23.56 -8.82 -9.14
N GLU A 69 -23.05 -8.41 -10.29
CA GLU A 69 -23.83 -7.63 -11.26
C GLU A 69 -24.98 -8.44 -11.85
N ILE A 70 -24.74 -9.71 -12.19
CA ILE A 70 -25.79 -10.63 -12.67
C ILE A 70 -26.86 -10.79 -11.60
N LEU A 71 -26.46 -11.08 -10.35
CA LEU A 71 -27.40 -11.25 -9.24
C LEU A 71 -28.19 -9.97 -8.97
N ARG A 72 -27.58 -8.79 -9.10
CA ARG A 72 -28.28 -7.52 -8.96
C ARG A 72 -29.29 -7.28 -10.08
N LYS A 73 -28.94 -7.61 -11.31
CA LYS A 73 -29.87 -7.51 -12.45
C LYS A 73 -31.04 -8.46 -12.27
N ALA A 74 -30.77 -9.70 -11.83
CA ALA A 74 -31.81 -10.67 -11.50
C ALA A 74 -32.71 -10.19 -10.37
N ALA A 75 -32.14 -9.72 -9.25
CA ALA A 75 -32.91 -9.18 -8.13
C ALA A 75 -33.78 -7.98 -8.54
N LYS A 76 -33.27 -7.11 -9.42
CA LYS A 76 -34.06 -6.00 -9.97
C LYS A 76 -35.22 -6.53 -10.82
N TYR A 77 -34.95 -7.46 -11.73
CA TYR A 77 -35.97 -8.07 -12.59
C TYR A 77 -37.08 -8.73 -11.76
N PHE A 78 -36.72 -9.54 -10.75
CA PHE A 78 -37.68 -10.18 -9.86
C PHE A 78 -38.44 -9.21 -8.95
N ALA A 79 -37.87 -8.05 -8.61
CA ALA A 79 -38.57 -7.02 -7.86
C ALA A 79 -39.54 -6.19 -8.73
N GLU A 80 -39.35 -6.17 -10.05
CA GLU A 80 -40.20 -5.49 -11.03
C GLU A 80 -41.29 -6.41 -11.61
N GLU A 81 -41.18 -7.74 -11.47
CA GLU A 81 -42.25 -8.68 -11.81
C GLU A 81 -43.44 -8.53 -10.82
N PRO A 82 -44.66 -8.25 -11.30
CA PRO A 82 -45.84 -8.25 -10.44
C PRO A 82 -46.11 -9.69 -9.99
N THR A 83 -46.05 -9.93 -8.68
CA THR A 83 -46.53 -11.17 -8.07
C THR A 83 -48.05 -11.19 -8.20
N TRP A 84 -48.59 -11.95 -9.14
CA TRP A 84 -50.01 -12.28 -9.26
C TRP A 84 -50.21 -13.79 -9.14
#